data_AF-A0ABC8DG27-F1
#
_entry.id   AF-A0ABC8DG27-F1
#
_cell.length_a   1.000
_cell.length_b   1.000
_cell.length_c   1.000
_cell.angle_alpha   90.00
_cell.angle_beta   90.00
_cell.angle_gamma   90.00
#
_symmetry.space_group_name_H-M   'P 1'
#
loop_
_entity.id
_entity.type
_entity.pdbx_description
1 polymer ?
#
loop_
_entity_poly.entity_id
_entity_poly.type
_entity_poly.pdbx_seq_one_letter_code
_entity_poly.pdbx_strand_id
1 'polypeptide(L)'
;MAETDPQKLQLGNIHLAITEFRDGTGRKARPVLVLGSKKSVEGAFEPEVLIGYITSNNNNKNFAKYKYPIVDWKTAGLDKESWVVLQERELKWMNHEKDFLKHIGLLTERDTIGVLNKFMEVRELEQSLQQEAENSKPQPRKGKMQVTIQENPTLKRSSQGAQRRNNRER
;
A
#
# COMPACT_ATOMS: atom_id res chain seq x y z
N MET A 1 -9.92 -25.61 15.43
CA MET A 1 -9.25 -24.68 14.50
C MET A 1 -8.32 -25.52 13.65
N ALA A 2 -8.44 -25.49 12.32
CA ALA A 2 -7.55 -26.24 11.45
C ALA A 2 -6.15 -25.64 11.55
N GLU A 3 -5.15 -26.46 11.79
CA GLU A 3 -3.76 -26.04 11.88
C GLU A 3 -3.32 -25.44 10.52
N THR A 4 -2.77 -24.23 10.55
CA THR A 4 -2.31 -23.54 9.34
C THR A 4 -1.06 -24.25 8.83
N ASP A 5 -1.17 -24.92 7.67
CA ASP A 5 -0.04 -25.58 7.00
C ASP A 5 0.95 -24.52 6.46
N PRO A 6 2.17 -24.41 7.01
CA PRO A 6 3.16 -23.41 6.60
C PRO A 6 3.59 -23.55 5.14
N GLN A 7 3.49 -24.74 4.55
CA GLN A 7 3.88 -24.97 3.14
C GLN A 7 2.95 -24.21 2.19
N LYS A 8 1.70 -23.98 2.59
CA LYS A 8 0.72 -23.24 1.79
C LYS A 8 0.94 -21.74 1.84
N LEU A 9 1.83 -21.23 2.70
CA LEU A 9 2.19 -19.81 2.81
C LEU A 9 3.53 -19.50 2.16
N GLN A 10 4.04 -20.42 1.35
CA GLN A 10 5.24 -20.23 0.56
C GLN A 10 4.91 -19.51 -0.75
N LEU A 11 5.92 -18.83 -1.29
CA LEU A 11 5.89 -18.21 -2.60
C LEU A 11 5.28 -19.16 -3.65
N GLY A 12 4.43 -18.62 -4.52
CA GLY A 12 3.81 -19.38 -5.60
C GLY A 12 2.44 -19.96 -5.26
N ASN A 13 2.11 -20.11 -3.97
CA ASN A 13 0.78 -20.60 -3.58
C ASN A 13 -0.30 -19.58 -3.93
N ILE A 14 -1.42 -20.09 -4.43
CA ILE A 14 -2.61 -19.31 -4.77
C ILE A 14 -3.71 -19.65 -3.77
N HIS A 15 -4.33 -18.61 -3.22
CA HIS A 15 -5.45 -18.74 -2.30
C HIS A 15 -6.62 -17.87 -2.72
N LEU A 16 -7.81 -18.24 -2.29
CA LEU A 16 -8.96 -17.35 -2.25
C LEU A 16 -8.89 -16.55 -0.94
N ALA A 17 -8.89 -15.22 -1.02
CA ALA A 17 -8.85 -14.36 0.16
C ALA A 17 -9.92 -13.27 0.09
N ILE A 18 -10.38 -12.79 1.25
CA ILE A 18 -11.27 -11.65 1.39
C ILE A 18 -10.45 -10.37 1.23
N THR A 19 -10.84 -9.53 0.29
CA THR A 19 -10.09 -8.33 -0.05
C THR A 19 -11.02 -7.12 -0.04
N GLU A 20 -10.59 -6.04 0.60
CA GLU A 20 -11.36 -4.79 0.66
C GLU A 20 -11.21 -3.98 -0.63
N PHE A 21 -12.30 -3.35 -1.05
CA PHE A 21 -12.27 -2.36 -2.11
C PHE A 21 -11.48 -1.11 -1.66
N ARG A 22 -10.88 -0.40 -2.62
CA ARG A 22 -10.05 0.77 -2.33
C ARG A 22 -10.80 1.93 -1.68
N ASP A 23 -12.08 2.05 -1.99
CA ASP A 23 -13.01 3.05 -1.44
C ASP A 23 -13.59 2.63 -0.08
N GLY A 24 -13.23 1.45 0.45
CA GLY A 24 -13.70 0.94 1.72
C GLY A 24 -15.18 0.53 1.74
N THR A 25 -15.86 0.53 0.59
CA THR A 25 -17.32 0.34 0.52
C THR A 25 -17.73 -1.13 0.63
N GLY A 26 -16.78 -2.07 0.60
CA GLY A 26 -17.10 -3.48 0.70
C GLY A 26 -15.91 -4.43 0.61
N ARG A 27 -16.23 -5.72 0.70
CA ARG A 27 -15.28 -6.85 0.67
C ARG A 27 -15.66 -7.81 -0.43
N LYS A 28 -14.66 -8.40 -1.09
CA LYS A 28 -14.85 -9.41 -2.13
C LYS A 28 -13.80 -10.51 -2.03
N ALA A 29 -14.23 -11.75 -2.20
CA ALA A 29 -13.34 -12.90 -2.35
C ALA A 29 -12.63 -12.84 -3.72
N ARG A 30 -11.30 -12.91 -3.72
CA ARG A 30 -10.48 -12.89 -4.94
C ARG A 30 -9.32 -13.88 -4.82
N PRO A 31 -8.89 -14.49 -5.95
CA PRO A 31 -7.63 -15.21 -5.97
C PRO A 31 -6.47 -14.24 -5.71
N VAL A 32 -5.55 -14.65 -4.86
CA VAL A 32 -4.32 -13.92 -4.50
C VAL A 32 -3.13 -14.87 -4.58
N LEU A 33 -1.99 -14.33 -4.98
CA LEU A 33 -0.72 -15.02 -5.00
C LEU A 33 0.06 -14.69 -3.73
N VAL A 34 0.58 -15.70 -3.05
CA VAL A 34 1.54 -15.53 -1.95
C VAL A 34 2.90 -15.16 -2.53
N LEU A 35 3.44 -14.02 -2.10
CA LEU A 35 4.76 -13.50 -2.49
C LEU A 35 5.80 -13.65 -1.37
N GLY A 36 5.35 -13.80 -0.13
CA GLY A 36 6.21 -14.00 1.03
C GLY A 36 5.40 -14.01 2.32
N SER A 37 6.02 -14.40 3.42
CA SER A 37 5.41 -14.35 4.74
C SER A 37 6.43 -13.89 5.79
N LYS A 38 5.93 -13.28 6.85
CA LYS A 38 6.71 -12.93 8.05
C LYS A 38 5.90 -13.28 9.29
N LYS A 39 6.60 -13.51 10.40
CA LYS A 39 5.94 -13.69 11.70
C LYS A 39 5.46 -12.33 12.20
N SER A 40 4.19 -12.23 12.60
CA SER A 40 3.62 -11.00 13.14
C SER A 40 4.11 -10.68 14.56
N VAL A 41 4.26 -11.72 15.40
CA VAL A 41 4.64 -11.58 16.82
C VAL A 41 5.67 -12.64 17.19
N GLU A 42 6.70 -12.26 17.94
CA GLU A 42 7.69 -13.17 18.50
C GLU A 42 7.01 -14.08 19.55
N GLY A 43 6.86 -15.37 19.24
CA GLY A 43 6.22 -16.36 20.12
C GLY A 43 4.78 -16.74 19.79
N ALA A 44 4.13 -16.11 18.80
CA ALA A 44 2.83 -16.54 18.28
C ALA A 44 2.89 -16.81 16.76
N PHE A 45 2.29 -17.91 16.30
CA PHE A 45 2.22 -18.23 14.87
C PHE A 45 1.02 -17.51 14.23
N GLU A 46 1.07 -16.19 14.19
CA GLU A 46 0.19 -15.38 13.34
C GLU A 46 1.00 -14.89 12.13
N PRO A 47 1.02 -15.62 11.00
CA PRO A 47 1.78 -15.19 9.84
C PRO A 47 1.06 -14.04 9.11
N GLU A 48 1.76 -12.92 8.92
CA GLU A 48 1.38 -11.94 7.91
C GLU A 48 1.94 -12.40 6.56
N VAL A 49 1.10 -12.38 5.54
CA VAL A 49 1.43 -12.87 4.20
C VAL A 49 1.37 -11.69 3.23
N LEU A 50 2.46 -11.46 2.51
CA LEU A 50 2.51 -10.51 1.41
C LEU A 50 1.84 -11.15 0.20
N ILE A 51 0.83 -10.48 -0.35
CA ILE A 51 0.11 -10.96 -1.50
C ILE A 51 0.19 -10.03 -2.70
N GLY A 52 0.10 -10.63 -3.89
CA GLY A 52 -0.21 -9.97 -5.15
C GLY A 52 -1.62 -10.35 -5.61
N TYR A 53 -2.41 -9.37 -6.06
CA TYR A 53 -3.73 -9.65 -6.61
C TYR A 53 -3.65 -10.41 -7.93
N ILE A 54 -4.52 -11.40 -8.12
CA ILE A 54 -4.71 -12.04 -9.42
C ILE A 54 -5.95 -11.45 -10.07
N THR A 55 -5.82 -11.06 -11.34
CA THR A 55 -6.91 -10.50 -12.14
C THR A 55 -7.01 -11.21 -13.47
N SER A 56 -8.23 -11.48 -13.94
CA SER A 56 -8.47 -11.91 -15.33
C SER A 56 -8.72 -10.74 -16.28
N ASN A 57 -8.53 -9.50 -15.83
CA ASN A 57 -8.77 -8.30 -16.63
C ASN A 57 -7.44 -7.58 -16.91
N ASN A 58 -7.12 -7.45 -18.21
CA ASN A 58 -5.93 -6.77 -18.69
C ASN A 58 -6.20 -5.60 -19.66
N ASN A 59 -7.40 -5.01 -19.61
CA ASN A 59 -7.80 -4.01 -20.61
C ASN A 59 -7.06 -2.67 -20.49
N ASN A 60 -6.41 -2.40 -19.36
CA ASN A 60 -5.70 -1.13 -19.14
C ASN A 60 -4.20 -1.26 -19.46
N LYS A 61 -3.83 -0.75 -20.64
CA LYS A 61 -2.45 -0.76 -21.16
C LYS A 61 -1.45 -0.09 -20.21
N ASN A 62 -1.85 0.95 -19.49
CA ASN A 62 -0.96 1.67 -18.57
C ASN A 62 -0.55 0.81 -17.36
N PHE A 63 -1.36 -0.20 -17.02
CA PHE A 63 -1.07 -1.13 -15.93
C PHE A 63 -0.46 -2.45 -16.40
N ALA A 64 -0.40 -2.70 -17.71
CA ALA A 64 0.15 -3.95 -18.25
C ALA A 64 1.62 -4.14 -17.85
N LYS A 65 2.40 -3.06 -17.78
CA LYS A 65 3.81 -3.09 -17.37
C LYS A 65 4.05 -3.57 -15.93
N TYR A 66 3.03 -3.50 -15.07
CA TYR A 66 3.09 -3.94 -13.67
C TYR A 66 2.49 -5.33 -13.46
N LYS A 67 2.22 -6.07 -14.53
CA LYS A 67 1.58 -7.37 -14.48
C LYS A 67 2.47 -8.44 -15.07
N TYR A 68 2.40 -9.63 -14.48
CA TYR A 68 2.95 -10.85 -15.06
C TYR A 68 1.81 -11.75 -15.56
N PRO A 69 1.80 -12.18 -16.83
CA PRO A 69 0.84 -13.16 -17.32
C PRO A 69 1.14 -14.56 -16.75
N ILE A 70 0.16 -15.19 -16.11
CA ILE A 70 0.34 -16.57 -15.61
C ILE A 70 0.17 -17.52 -16.80
N VAL A 71 1.28 -18.07 -17.29
CA VAL A 71 1.29 -18.83 -18.54
C VAL A 71 0.61 -20.20 -18.36
N ASP A 72 0.90 -20.89 -17.26
CA ASP A 72 0.29 -22.18 -16.89
C ASP A 72 -0.89 -22.02 -15.93
N TRP A 73 -1.75 -21.03 -16.17
CA TRP A 73 -2.87 -20.69 -15.27
C TRP A 73 -3.76 -21.88 -14.94
N LYS A 74 -4.01 -22.78 -15.90
CA LYS A 74 -4.86 -23.97 -15.70
C LYS A 74 -4.20 -24.97 -14.75
N THR A 75 -2.90 -25.21 -14.92
CA THR A 75 -2.09 -26.06 -14.03
C THR A 75 -2.00 -25.45 -12.62
N ALA A 76 -1.98 -24.12 -12.53
CA ALA A 76 -1.99 -23.39 -11.27
C ALA A 76 -3.37 -23.37 -10.57
N GLY A 77 -4.39 -24.02 -11.13
CA GLY A 77 -5.72 -24.15 -10.52
C GLY A 77 -6.65 -22.97 -10.78
N LEU A 78 -6.34 -22.10 -11.74
CA LEU A 78 -7.22 -20.99 -12.14
C LEU A 78 -8.21 -21.43 -13.23
N ASP A 79 -9.40 -20.84 -13.22
CA ASP A 79 -10.46 -21.18 -14.18
C ASP A 79 -10.25 -20.54 -15.57
N LYS A 80 -9.40 -19.51 -15.65
CA LYS A 80 -9.15 -18.74 -16.87
C LYS A 80 -7.81 -18.01 -16.83
N GLU A 81 -7.37 -17.58 -18.01
CA GLU A 81 -6.20 -16.74 -18.19
C GLU A 81 -6.24 -15.52 -17.25
N SER A 82 -5.13 -15.30 -16.56
CA SER A 82 -5.03 -14.33 -15.49
C SER A 82 -3.62 -13.77 -15.38
N TRP A 83 -3.52 -12.63 -14.71
CA TRP A 83 -2.29 -11.90 -14.45
C TRP A 83 -2.12 -11.65 -12.96
N VAL A 84 -0.88 -11.71 -12.47
CA VAL A 84 -0.52 -11.23 -11.14
C VAL A 84 -0.20 -9.74 -11.25
N VAL A 85 -0.78 -8.92 -10.37
CA VAL A 85 -0.50 -7.49 -10.27
C VAL A 85 0.63 -7.29 -9.24
N LEU A 86 1.72 -6.68 -9.68
CA LEU A 86 2.96 -6.52 -8.90
C LEU A 86 3.31 -5.07 -8.58
N GLN A 87 2.43 -4.12 -8.91
CA GLN A 87 2.60 -2.71 -8.56
C GLN A 87 2.59 -2.53 -7.04
N GLU A 88 3.51 -1.75 -6.47
CA GLU A 88 3.68 -1.62 -5.01
C GLU A 88 2.38 -1.30 -4.27
N ARG A 89 1.65 -0.30 -4.76
CA ARG A 89 0.38 0.16 -4.15
C ARG A 89 -0.75 -0.86 -4.18
N GLU A 90 -0.59 -1.96 -4.91
CA GLU A 90 -1.56 -3.06 -4.99
C GLU A 90 -1.16 -4.25 -4.12
N LEU A 91 0.09 -4.29 -3.65
CA LEU A 91 0.55 -5.34 -2.75
C LEU A 91 0.02 -5.09 -1.33
N LYS A 92 -0.35 -6.16 -0.64
CA LYS A 92 -0.87 -6.06 0.74
C LYS A 92 -0.30 -7.14 1.63
N TRP A 93 -0.07 -6.77 2.89
CA TRP A 93 0.10 -7.73 3.96
C TRP A 93 -1.29 -8.10 4.49
N MET A 94 -1.56 -9.39 4.60
CA MET A 94 -2.84 -9.93 5.06
C MET A 94 -2.60 -10.94 6.17
N ASN A 95 -3.55 -11.02 7.11
CA ASN A 95 -3.51 -12.02 8.16
C ASN A 95 -4.09 -13.33 7.59
N HIS A 96 -3.28 -14.39 7.56
CA HIS A 96 -3.72 -15.65 6.97
C HIS A 96 -5.01 -16.17 7.62
N GLU A 97 -5.06 -16.22 8.95
CA GLU A 97 -6.17 -16.85 9.69
C GLU A 97 -7.49 -16.10 9.52
N LYS A 98 -7.43 -14.78 9.35
CA LYS A 98 -8.62 -13.92 9.22
C LYS A 98 -9.08 -13.75 7.78
N ASP A 99 -8.13 -13.64 6.86
CA ASP A 99 -8.42 -13.15 5.51
C ASP A 99 -8.44 -14.26 4.45
N PHE A 100 -7.78 -15.40 4.68
CA PHE A 100 -7.68 -16.49 3.70
C PHE A 100 -8.85 -17.47 3.89
N LEU A 101 -9.46 -17.87 2.78
CA LEU A 101 -10.63 -18.75 2.76
C LEU A 101 -10.27 -20.19 2.38
N LYS A 102 -9.52 -20.36 1.29
CA LYS A 102 -9.09 -21.67 0.81
C LYS A 102 -7.87 -21.59 -0.08
N HIS A 103 -7.08 -22.66 -0.10
CA HIS A 103 -6.06 -22.88 -1.11
C HIS A 103 -6.72 -23.22 -2.46
N ILE A 104 -6.19 -22.64 -3.53
CA ILE A 104 -6.66 -22.84 -4.92
C ILE A 104 -5.66 -23.70 -5.69
N GLY A 105 -4.36 -23.41 -5.56
CA GLY A 105 -3.33 -24.08 -6.34
C GLY A 105 -1.96 -23.49 -6.14
N LEU A 106 -1.05 -23.80 -7.06
CA LEU A 106 0.37 -23.46 -6.98
C LEU A 106 0.88 -23.10 -8.37
N LEU A 107 1.63 -22.00 -8.47
CA LEU A 107 2.30 -21.65 -9.72
C LEU A 107 3.29 -22.75 -10.14
N THR A 108 3.46 -22.92 -11.45
CA THR A 108 4.56 -23.74 -11.97
C THR A 108 5.90 -23.06 -11.65
N GLU A 109 6.99 -23.81 -11.69
CA GLU A 109 8.33 -23.25 -11.51
C GLU A 109 8.61 -22.13 -12.51
N ARG A 110 8.23 -22.32 -13.77
CA ARG A 110 8.33 -21.29 -14.82
C ARG A 110 7.62 -20.00 -14.43
N ASP A 111 6.36 -20.09 -14.01
CA ASP A 111 5.60 -18.90 -13.63
C ASP A 111 6.11 -18.29 -12.33
N THR A 112 6.61 -19.09 -11.40
CA THR A 112 7.22 -18.60 -10.16
C THR A 112 8.46 -17.75 -10.46
N ILE A 113 9.38 -18.25 -11.31
CA ILE A 113 10.56 -17.51 -11.77
C ILE A 113 10.15 -16.26 -12.54
N GLY A 114 9.16 -16.38 -13.43
CA GLY A 114 8.64 -15.25 -14.21
C GLY A 114 8.06 -14.14 -13.34
N VAL A 115 7.28 -14.48 -12.30
CA VAL A 115 6.77 -13.53 -11.31
C VAL A 115 7.91 -12.85 -10.57
N LEU A 116 8.92 -13.59 -10.11
CA LEU A 116 10.06 -13.01 -9.38
C LEU A 116 10.84 -12.02 -10.25
N ASN A 117 11.17 -12.40 -11.48
CA ASN A 117 11.85 -11.51 -12.43
C ASN A 117 11.01 -10.26 -12.68
N LYS A 118 9.71 -10.43 -12.91
CA LYS A 118 8.80 -9.31 -13.16
C LYS A 118 8.65 -8.41 -11.93
N PHE A 119 8.69 -8.96 -10.73
CA PHE A 119 8.65 -8.21 -9.50
C PHE A 119 9.88 -7.29 -9.39
N MET A 120 11.08 -7.81 -9.66
CA MET A 120 12.31 -7.02 -9.67
C MET A 120 12.27 -5.89 -10.70
N GLU A 121 11.86 -6.17 -11.94
CA GLU A 121 11.68 -5.15 -12.99
C GLU A 121 10.73 -4.04 -12.56
N VAL A 122 9.61 -4.40 -11.91
CA VAL A 122 8.62 -3.42 -11.45
C VAL A 122 9.20 -2.55 -10.34
N ARG A 123 10.02 -3.10 -9.44
CA ARG A 123 10.69 -2.31 -8.38
C ARG A 123 11.68 -1.31 -8.94
N GLU A 124 12.50 -1.71 -9.91
CA GLU A 124 13.44 -0.81 -10.57
C GLU A 124 12.68 0.33 -11.29
N LEU A 125 11.60 -0.01 -11.99
CA LEU A 125 10.76 0.97 -12.67
C LEU A 125 10.09 1.96 -11.69
N GLU A 126 9.56 1.48 -10.57
CA GLU A 126 8.90 2.34 -9.57
C GLU A 126 9.93 3.28 -8.90
N GLN A 127 11.13 2.79 -8.61
CA GLN A 127 12.23 3.60 -8.08
C GLN A 127 12.67 4.69 -9.06
N SER A 128 12.83 4.37 -10.35
CA SER A 128 13.23 5.36 -11.35
C SER A 128 12.18 6.47 -11.49
N LEU A 129 10.90 6.10 -11.55
CA LEU A 129 9.79 7.06 -11.61
C LEU A 129 9.72 7.95 -10.37
N GLN A 130 9.98 7.40 -9.19
CA GLN A 130 10.02 8.17 -7.95
C GLN A 130 11.19 9.16 -7.95
N GLN A 131 12.37 8.75 -8.41
CA GLN A 131 13.55 9.62 -8.47
C GLN A 131 13.37 10.76 -9.48
N GLU A 132 12.79 10.49 -10.65
CA GLU A 132 12.43 11.53 -11.63
C GLU A 132 11.39 12.52 -11.06
N ALA A 133 10.38 12.01 -10.35
CA ALA A 133 9.38 12.84 -9.69
C ALA A 133 9.99 13.72 -8.58
N GLU A 134 11.00 13.22 -7.86
CA GLU A 134 11.73 14.01 -6.86
C GLU A 134 12.63 15.08 -7.49
N ASN A 135 13.33 14.75 -8.58
CA ASN A 135 14.22 15.67 -9.29
C ASN A 135 13.45 16.79 -10.02
N SER A 136 12.21 16.54 -10.43
CA SER A 136 11.35 17.52 -11.11
C SER A 136 10.56 18.43 -10.15
N LYS A 137 10.63 18.22 -8.83
CA LYS A 137 9.95 19.12 -7.86
C LYS A 137 10.61 20.51 -7.91
N PRO A 138 9.84 21.60 -8.15
CA PRO A 138 10.39 22.94 -8.14
C PRO A 138 10.96 23.25 -6.75
N GLN A 139 12.23 23.67 -6.70
CA GLN A 139 12.84 24.11 -5.45
C GLN A 139 12.01 25.26 -4.86
N PRO A 140 11.75 25.28 -3.53
CA PRO A 140 11.08 26.41 -2.92
C PRO A 140 11.92 27.66 -3.20
N ARG A 141 11.34 28.61 -3.96
CA ARG A 141 11.97 29.90 -4.19
C ARG A 141 12.22 30.51 -2.80
N LYS A 142 13.49 30.71 -2.44
CA LYS A 142 13.89 31.51 -1.26
C LYS A 142 13.52 32.97 -1.52
N GLY A 143 12.23 33.28 -1.52
CA GLY A 143 11.74 34.64 -1.45
C GLY A 143 11.84 35.10 -0.01
N LYS A 144 12.68 36.11 0.26
CA LYS A 144 12.57 36.89 1.50
C LYS A 144 11.16 37.48 1.51
N MET A 145 10.24 36.92 2.30
CA MET A 145 9.00 37.61 2.64
C MET A 145 9.38 38.86 3.43
N GLN A 146 9.44 40.02 2.77
CA GLN A 146 9.30 41.29 3.47
C GLN A 146 7.85 41.37 3.93
N VAL A 147 7.64 41.08 5.21
CA VAL A 147 6.36 41.36 5.87
C VAL A 147 6.31 42.87 6.08
N THR A 148 5.66 43.58 5.17
CA THR A 148 5.30 44.98 5.42
C THR A 148 4.09 44.99 6.34
N ILE A 149 4.30 45.22 7.63
CA ILE A 149 3.23 45.47 8.59
C ILE A 149 2.63 46.84 8.22
N GLN A 150 1.45 46.86 7.59
CA GLN A 150 0.65 48.06 7.53
C GLN A 150 -0.05 48.23 8.87
N GLU A 151 0.40 49.20 9.67
CA GLU A 151 -0.33 49.62 10.85
C GLU A 151 -1.68 50.22 10.42
N ASN A 152 -2.77 49.65 10.93
CA ASN A 152 -4.13 50.05 10.62
C ASN A 152 -4.54 51.18 11.57
N PRO A 153 -4.75 52.43 11.12
CA PRO A 153 -4.88 53.60 12.00
C PRO A 153 -6.26 53.77 12.68
N THR A 154 -7.14 52.77 12.64
CA THR A 154 -8.55 52.91 13.09
C THR A 154 -8.90 52.27 14.42
N LEU A 155 -7.95 51.77 15.21
CA LEU A 155 -8.20 51.39 16.61
C LEU A 155 -7.86 52.54 17.57
N LYS A 156 -8.67 53.61 17.52
CA LYS A 156 -8.80 54.54 18.65
C LYS A 156 -9.52 53.80 19.79
N ARG A 157 -8.77 53.12 20.66
CA ARG A 157 -9.26 52.76 22.00
C ARG A 157 -9.04 53.94 22.94
N SER A 158 -10.15 54.56 23.28
CA SER A 158 -10.30 55.58 24.31
C SER A 158 -9.69 55.16 25.64
N SER A 159 -8.64 55.86 26.07
CA SER A 159 -8.14 55.85 27.44
C SER A 159 -8.81 56.97 28.25
N GLN A 160 -9.85 56.61 29.00
CA GLN A 160 -10.22 57.27 30.26
C GLN A 160 -10.07 56.16 31.31
N GLY A 161 -9.16 56.22 32.28
CA GLY A 161 -8.97 57.30 33.23
C GLY A 161 -9.64 56.87 34.54
N ALA A 162 -8.92 56.12 35.39
CA ALA A 162 -9.31 55.93 36.79
C ALA A 162 -8.06 55.72 37.66
N GLN A 163 -7.95 56.60 38.64
CA GLN A 163 -6.81 56.83 39.52
C GLN A 163 -6.69 55.77 40.64
N ARG A 164 -5.44 55.56 41.05
CA ARG A 164 -4.93 55.33 42.42
C ARG A 164 -5.92 54.86 43.51
N ARG A 165 -5.54 53.78 44.22
CA ARG A 165 -5.22 53.84 45.66
C ARG A 165 -4.46 52.61 46.16
N ASN A 166 -3.50 52.89 47.03
CA ASN A 166 -2.65 51.97 47.79
C ASN A 166 -3.46 51.16 48.82
N ASN A 167 -3.04 49.94 49.16
CA ASN A 167 -2.34 49.66 50.43
C ASN A 167 -2.03 48.17 50.63
N ARG A 168 -0.91 47.96 51.34
CA ARG A 168 -0.44 46.73 52.00
C ARG A 168 -1.44 46.21 53.03
N GLU A 169 -1.43 44.91 53.28
CA GLU A 169 -0.91 44.19 54.46
C GLU A 169 -1.04 42.68 54.16
N ARG A 170 0.06 41.92 54.16
CA ARG A 170 0.60 41.11 55.28
C ARG A 170 -0.41 40.16 55.90
#